data_AF-B5VWU8-F1
#
_entry.id   AF-B5VWU8-F1
#
_cell.length_a   1.000
_cell.length_b   1.000
_cell.length_c   1.000
_cell.angle_alpha   90.00
_cell.angle_beta   90.00
_cell.angle_gamma   90.00
#
_symmetry.space_group_name_H-M   'P 1'
#
loop_
_entity.id
_entity.type
_entity.pdbx_description
1 polymer ?
#
loop_
_entity_poly.entity_id
_entity_poly.type
_entity_poly.pdbx_seq_one_letter_code
_entity_poly.pdbx_strand_id
1 'polypeptide(L)'
;MVSISSWSKKEIIIHKLRHHIHSAAAEFAISPEIVGGIILDELQRRGFKDDWEEIIARIFPRLVYWANWSIGVAQFKPKTAELVYSELLDDYPRPVAIVRSLLDDALSCRLVAAYCRYIINLWKPVYPQAENTNIDQNGARLLGTLYSLEATGTWGVNDNPIFNDRGEGIVSSMPKIRQLIQD
;
A
#
# COMPACT_ATOMS: atom_id res chain seq x y z
N MET A 1 -14.71 25.86 -1.15
CA MET A 1 -14.62 24.71 -0.22
C MET A 1 -15.40 23.56 -0.81
N VAL A 2 -14.79 22.39 -0.98
CA VAL A 2 -15.51 21.18 -1.41
C VAL A 2 -16.31 20.67 -0.21
N SER A 3 -17.64 20.56 -0.34
CA SER A 3 -18.46 20.00 0.74
C SER A 3 -18.14 18.51 0.91
N ILE A 4 -17.86 18.07 2.14
CA ILE A 4 -17.62 16.65 2.49
C ILE A 4 -18.81 15.77 2.07
N SER A 5 -20.02 16.35 1.95
CA SER A 5 -21.24 15.64 1.53
C SER A 5 -21.19 15.08 0.09
N SER A 6 -20.23 15.50 -0.73
CA SER A 6 -20.05 14.96 -2.10
C SER A 6 -19.05 13.81 -2.17
N TRP A 7 -18.39 13.47 -1.07
CA TRP A 7 -17.38 12.41 -1.05
C TRP A 7 -18.04 11.03 -0.97
N SER A 8 -17.51 10.11 -1.77
CA SER A 8 -17.81 8.69 -1.67
C SER A 8 -17.32 8.10 -0.34
N LYS A 9 -17.88 6.96 0.05
CA LYS A 9 -17.47 6.24 1.27
C LYS A 9 -15.95 5.98 1.34
N LYS A 10 -15.33 5.68 0.20
CA LYS A 10 -13.90 5.36 0.08
C LYS A 10 -13.03 6.61 0.31
N GLU A 11 -13.45 7.75 -0.24
CA GLU A 11 -12.77 9.03 -0.04
C GLU A 11 -12.87 9.51 1.42
N ILE A 12 -14.00 9.25 2.09
CA ILE A 12 -14.15 9.50 3.52
C ILE A 12 -13.17 8.64 4.34
N ILE A 13 -12.96 7.38 3.96
CA ILE A 13 -11.96 6.52 4.62
C ILE A 13 -10.56 7.12 4.44
N ILE A 14 -10.15 7.48 3.22
CA ILE A 14 -8.86 8.12 2.97
C ILE A 14 -8.67 9.37 3.82
N HIS A 15 -9.68 10.24 3.90
CA HIS A 15 -9.59 11.45 4.71
C HIS A 15 -9.45 11.15 6.21
N LYS A 16 -10.12 10.11 6.73
CA LYS A 16 -9.94 9.66 8.12
C LYS A 16 -8.52 9.16 8.37
N LEU A 17 -7.91 8.51 7.38
CA LEU A 17 -6.55 7.97 7.46
C LEU A 17 -5.45 9.01 7.24
N ARG A 18 -5.78 10.25 6.89
CA ARG A 18 -4.80 11.28 6.45
C ARG A 18 -3.57 11.42 7.35
N HIS A 19 -3.75 11.43 8.68
CA HIS A 19 -2.63 11.57 9.61
C HIS A 19 -1.73 10.32 9.61
N HIS A 20 -2.31 9.13 9.51
CA HIS A 20 -1.54 7.88 9.39
C HIS A 20 -0.81 7.80 8.04
N ILE A 21 -1.45 8.25 6.96
CA ILE A 21 -0.84 8.34 5.62
C ILE A 21 0.37 9.28 5.67
N HIS A 22 0.23 10.49 6.20
CA HIS A 22 1.35 11.44 6.31
C HIS A 22 2.47 10.92 7.19
N SER A 23 2.14 10.34 8.36
CA SER A 23 3.13 9.80 9.28
C SER A 23 3.92 8.65 8.65
N ALA A 24 3.23 7.70 8.00
CA ALA A 24 3.87 6.58 7.32
C ALA A 24 4.73 7.03 6.14
N ALA A 25 4.20 7.95 5.33
CA ALA A 25 4.91 8.53 4.18
C ALA A 25 6.22 9.21 4.62
N ALA A 26 6.18 9.99 5.69
CA ALA A 26 7.36 10.65 6.25
C ALA A 26 8.39 9.64 6.77
N GLU A 27 7.95 8.59 7.48
CA GLU A 27 8.83 7.56 8.06
C GLU A 27 9.68 6.86 6.97
N PHE A 28 9.08 6.53 5.83
CA PHE A 28 9.75 5.77 4.75
C PHE A 28 10.21 6.64 3.57
N ALA A 29 10.12 7.96 3.71
CA ALA A 29 10.43 8.92 2.65
C ALA A 29 9.70 8.59 1.33
N ILE A 30 8.39 8.37 1.41
CA ILE A 30 7.49 8.13 0.28
C ILE A 30 6.53 9.33 0.16
N SER A 31 6.08 9.67 -1.05
CA SER A 31 5.03 10.68 -1.22
C SER A 31 3.71 10.20 -0.58
N PRO A 32 3.05 11.01 0.26
CA PRO A 32 1.79 10.62 0.89
C PRO A 32 0.66 10.42 -0.13
N GLU A 33 0.73 11.11 -1.29
CA GLU A 33 -0.21 10.89 -2.38
C GLU A 33 -0.09 9.50 -3.02
N ILE A 34 1.12 8.92 -3.07
CA ILE A 34 1.33 7.55 -3.55
C ILE A 34 0.72 6.56 -2.56
N VAL A 35 1.00 6.72 -1.26
CA VAL A 35 0.45 5.86 -0.20
C VAL A 35 -1.09 5.90 -0.22
N GLY A 36 -1.67 7.11 -0.24
CA GLY A 36 -3.12 7.26 -0.30
C GLY A 36 -3.73 6.76 -1.61
N GLY A 37 -3.02 6.92 -2.74
CA GLY A 37 -3.46 6.43 -4.04
C GLY A 37 -3.54 4.90 -4.10
N ILE A 38 -2.53 4.21 -3.54
CA ILE A 38 -2.54 2.74 -3.40
C ILE A 38 -3.73 2.29 -2.54
N ILE A 39 -3.93 2.90 -1.36
CA ILE A 39 -5.04 2.54 -0.47
C ILE A 39 -6.39 2.79 -1.16
N LEU A 40 -6.53 3.89 -1.90
CA LEU A 40 -7.78 4.19 -2.60
C LEU A 40 -8.07 3.17 -3.71
N ASP A 41 -7.07 2.78 -4.50
CA ASP A 41 -7.20 1.74 -5.53
C ASP A 41 -7.61 0.39 -4.90
N GLU A 42 -7.04 0.01 -3.75
CA GLU A 42 -7.42 -1.20 -3.03
C GLU A 42 -8.88 -1.13 -2.53
N LEU A 43 -9.26 -0.01 -1.91
CA LEU A 43 -10.64 0.19 -1.47
C LEU A 43 -11.62 0.15 -2.64
N GLN A 44 -11.24 0.64 -3.83
CA GLN A 44 -12.09 0.65 -5.03
C GLN A 44 -12.36 -0.75 -5.58
N ARG A 45 -11.38 -1.65 -5.48
CA ARG A 45 -11.47 -3.04 -5.96
C ARG A 45 -12.13 -3.98 -4.96
N ARG A 46 -12.19 -3.58 -3.69
CA ARG A 46 -12.76 -4.37 -2.61
C ARG A 46 -14.19 -4.81 -2.92
N GLY A 47 -14.44 -6.10 -2.82
CA GLY A 47 -15.72 -6.75 -3.01
C GLY A 47 -16.23 -7.45 -1.75
N PHE A 48 -17.40 -8.07 -1.86
CA PHE A 48 -18.06 -8.78 -0.74
C PHE A 48 -17.22 -9.92 -0.15
N LYS A 49 -16.36 -10.56 -0.97
CA LYS A 49 -15.47 -11.63 -0.52
C LYS A 49 -14.45 -11.12 0.51
N ASP A 50 -13.93 -9.91 0.31
CA ASP A 50 -12.88 -9.34 1.16
C ASP A 50 -13.43 -8.96 2.55
N ASP A 51 -14.70 -8.53 2.61
CA ASP A 51 -15.40 -8.28 3.87
C ASP A 51 -15.53 -9.56 4.72
N TRP A 52 -15.78 -10.70 4.07
CA TRP A 52 -15.79 -12.00 4.74
C TRP A 52 -14.41 -12.43 5.22
N GLU A 53 -13.38 -12.22 4.40
CA GLU A 53 -11.99 -12.53 4.78
C GLU A 53 -11.54 -11.72 5.99
N GLU A 54 -11.94 -10.46 6.13
CA GLU A 54 -11.68 -9.65 7.33
C GLU A 54 -12.40 -10.16 8.58
N ILE A 55 -13.65 -10.61 8.46
CA ILE A 55 -14.37 -11.24 9.59
C ILE A 55 -13.62 -12.49 10.05
N ILE A 56 -13.21 -13.33 9.10
CA ILE A 56 -12.43 -14.54 9.39
C ILE A 56 -11.07 -14.16 9.99
N ALA A 57 -10.41 -13.11 9.53
CA ALA A 57 -9.12 -12.66 10.07
C ALA A 57 -9.21 -12.27 11.55
N ARG A 58 -10.34 -11.67 11.98
CA ARG A 58 -10.58 -11.31 13.38
C ARG A 58 -10.80 -12.53 14.28
N ILE A 59 -11.43 -13.59 13.76
CA ILE A 59 -11.79 -14.79 14.54
C ILE A 59 -10.69 -15.86 14.47
N PHE A 60 -10.12 -16.09 13.29
CA PHE A 60 -9.15 -17.14 12.97
C PHE A 60 -7.89 -16.58 12.26
N PRO A 61 -7.11 -15.71 12.92
CA PRO A 61 -5.95 -15.06 12.31
C PRO A 61 -4.88 -16.03 11.81
N ARG A 62 -4.74 -17.20 12.45
CA ARG A 62 -3.81 -18.24 11.97
C ARG A 62 -4.22 -18.79 10.60
N LEU A 63 -5.50 -19.02 10.36
CA LEU A 63 -5.98 -19.51 9.07
C LEU A 63 -5.64 -18.52 7.95
N VAL A 64 -5.91 -17.24 8.21
CA VAL A 64 -5.64 -16.15 7.25
C VAL A 64 -4.16 -16.01 6.94
N TYR A 65 -3.29 -16.12 7.95
CA TYR A 65 -1.84 -16.15 7.73
C TYR A 65 -1.43 -17.31 6.81
N TRP A 66 -1.92 -18.52 7.07
CA TRP A 66 -1.53 -19.72 6.32
C TRP A 66 -2.06 -19.68 4.89
N ALA A 67 -3.29 -19.22 4.71
CA ALA A 67 -3.93 -19.07 3.41
C ALA A 67 -3.42 -17.82 2.64
N ASN A 68 -2.66 -16.95 3.32
CA ASN A 68 -2.03 -15.74 2.78
C ASN A 68 -3.02 -14.80 2.07
N TRP A 69 -4.19 -14.58 2.68
CA TRP A 69 -5.23 -13.72 2.13
C TRP A 69 -4.88 -12.24 2.29
N SER A 70 -5.27 -11.44 1.31
CA SER A 70 -5.15 -9.98 1.33
C SER A 70 -6.22 -9.39 2.25
N ILE A 71 -5.82 -8.64 3.27
CA ILE A 71 -6.76 -8.11 4.27
C ILE A 71 -6.44 -6.65 4.64
N GLY A 72 -7.42 -5.97 5.23
CA GLY A 72 -7.29 -4.59 5.68
C GLY A 72 -7.53 -3.55 4.60
N VAL A 73 -7.39 -2.28 4.98
CA VAL A 73 -7.58 -1.13 4.07
C VAL A 73 -6.60 -1.12 2.90
N ALA A 74 -5.44 -1.76 3.06
CA ALA A 74 -4.41 -1.89 2.05
C ALA A 74 -4.44 -3.24 1.30
N GLN A 75 -5.37 -4.14 1.64
CA GLN A 75 -5.47 -5.49 1.07
C GLN A 75 -4.11 -6.22 1.02
N PHE A 76 -3.38 -6.12 2.13
CA PHE A 76 -2.00 -6.57 2.23
C PHE A 76 -1.94 -8.06 2.56
N LYS A 77 -1.01 -8.82 1.97
CA LYS A 77 -0.82 -10.25 2.28
C LYS A 77 0.10 -10.45 3.49
N PRO A 78 -0.17 -11.41 4.39
CA PRO A 78 0.69 -11.72 5.53
C PRO A 78 2.15 -11.99 5.18
N LYS A 79 2.43 -12.75 4.11
CA LYS A 79 3.81 -13.03 3.68
C LYS A 79 4.54 -11.80 3.16
N THR A 80 3.82 -10.88 2.50
CA THR A 80 4.41 -9.60 2.08
C THR A 80 4.71 -8.74 3.31
N ALA A 81 3.84 -8.75 4.33
CA ALA A 81 4.09 -8.01 5.56
C ALA A 81 5.30 -8.59 6.30
N GLU A 82 5.42 -9.92 6.38
CA GLU A 82 6.57 -10.62 6.95
C GLU A 82 7.90 -10.21 6.29
N LEU A 83 7.93 -10.12 4.96
CA LEU A 83 9.08 -9.60 4.22
C LEU A 83 9.40 -8.14 4.60
N VAL A 84 8.39 -7.28 4.70
CA VAL A 84 8.62 -5.88 5.11
C VAL A 84 9.14 -5.78 6.53
N TYR A 85 8.59 -6.58 7.46
CA TYR A 85 9.08 -6.64 8.83
C TYR A 85 10.53 -7.11 8.90
N SER A 86 10.89 -8.11 8.09
CA SER A 86 12.24 -8.68 8.08
C SER A 86 13.30 -7.75 7.50
N GLU A 87 12.94 -7.01 6.45
CA GLU A 87 13.89 -6.20 5.69
C GLU A 87 14.01 -4.75 6.19
N LEU A 88 12.97 -4.22 6.83
CA LEU A 88 12.89 -2.78 7.12
C LEU A 88 12.48 -2.42 8.54
N LEU A 89 11.77 -3.29 9.28
CA LEU A 89 11.21 -2.93 10.59
C LEU A 89 11.89 -3.62 11.77
N ASP A 90 12.81 -4.57 11.52
CA ASP A 90 13.62 -5.30 12.50
C ASP A 90 12.85 -5.89 13.71
N ASP A 91 11.54 -6.14 13.54
CA ASP A 91 10.64 -6.71 14.54
C ASP A 91 9.79 -7.79 13.88
N TYR A 92 10.19 -9.05 14.04
CA TYR A 92 9.55 -10.18 13.38
C TYR A 92 8.32 -10.63 14.19
N PRO A 93 7.10 -10.21 13.83
CA PRO A 93 5.95 -10.46 14.66
C PRO A 93 5.53 -11.92 14.48
N ARG A 94 4.95 -12.52 15.52
CA ARG A 94 4.32 -13.84 15.36
C ARG A 94 3.21 -13.76 14.30
N PRO A 95 2.88 -14.86 13.60
CA PRO A 95 1.85 -14.89 12.55
C PRO A 95 0.53 -14.17 12.88
N VAL A 96 0.05 -14.32 14.13
CA VAL A 96 -1.18 -13.65 14.59
C VAL A 96 -1.00 -12.14 14.74
N ALA A 97 0.16 -11.69 15.18
CA ALA A 97 0.47 -10.26 15.30
C ALA A 97 0.57 -9.63 13.91
N ILE A 98 1.18 -10.32 12.92
CA ILE A 98 1.18 -9.87 11.52
C ILE A 98 -0.24 -9.61 11.03
N VAL A 99 -1.12 -10.61 11.14
CA VAL A 99 -2.52 -10.49 10.69
C VAL A 99 -3.26 -9.37 11.41
N ARG A 100 -3.00 -9.15 12.70
CA ARG A 100 -3.60 -8.04 13.46
C ARG A 100 -3.09 -6.69 12.97
N SER A 101 -1.80 -6.56 12.64
CA SER A 101 -1.24 -5.33 12.07
C SER A 101 -1.88 -4.97 10.74
N LEU A 102 -2.25 -5.97 9.93
CA LEU A 102 -2.97 -5.74 8.67
C LEU A 102 -4.41 -5.27 8.86
N LEU A 103 -5.02 -5.51 10.02
CA LEU A 103 -6.37 -5.03 10.36
C LEU A 103 -6.36 -3.69 11.10
N ASP A 104 -5.18 -3.22 11.50
CA ASP A 104 -4.98 -1.92 12.10
C ASP A 104 -4.68 -0.89 11.02
N ASP A 105 -5.49 0.16 10.96
CA ASP A 105 -5.43 1.17 9.92
C ASP A 105 -4.08 1.91 9.89
N ALA A 106 -3.52 2.22 11.07
CA ALA A 106 -2.27 2.95 11.18
C ALA A 106 -1.09 2.08 10.73
N LEU A 107 -1.03 0.84 11.22
CA LEU A 107 0.00 -0.13 10.83
C LEU A 107 -0.14 -0.54 9.36
N SER A 108 -1.35 -0.62 8.82
CA SER A 108 -1.57 -0.87 7.39
C SER A 108 -1.00 0.25 6.52
N CYS A 109 -1.25 1.52 6.88
CA CYS A 109 -0.64 2.66 6.19
C CYS A 109 0.90 2.61 6.26
N ARG A 110 1.44 2.26 7.44
CA ARG A 110 2.88 2.09 7.67
C ARG A 110 3.46 1.01 6.76
N LEU A 111 2.80 -0.15 6.66
CA LEU A 111 3.23 -1.27 5.82
C LEU A 111 3.20 -0.94 4.33
N VAL A 112 2.21 -0.18 3.85
CA VAL A 112 2.18 0.29 2.45
C VAL A 112 3.40 1.15 2.14
N ALA A 113 3.69 2.14 2.99
CA ALA A 113 4.83 3.03 2.80
C ALA A 113 6.16 2.26 2.89
N ALA A 114 6.30 1.37 3.87
CA ALA A 114 7.47 0.52 4.03
C ALA A 114 7.69 -0.39 2.81
N TYR A 115 6.63 -0.99 2.28
CA TYR A 115 6.73 -1.83 1.09
C TYR A 115 7.11 -1.06 -0.16
N CYS A 116 6.61 0.17 -0.33
CA CYS A 116 7.07 1.05 -1.41
C CYS A 116 8.57 1.33 -1.29
N ARG A 117 9.07 1.59 -0.07
CA ARG A 117 10.51 1.78 0.18
C ARG A 117 11.31 0.51 -0.09
N TYR A 118 10.80 -0.66 0.30
CA TYR A 118 11.42 -1.95 -0.02
C TYR A 118 11.59 -2.10 -1.54
N ILE A 119 10.53 -1.84 -2.32
CA ILE A 119 10.58 -1.89 -3.78
C ILE A 119 11.64 -0.93 -4.34
N ILE A 120 11.68 0.32 -3.88
CA ILE A 120 12.70 1.29 -4.32
C ILE A 120 14.11 0.79 -4.03
N ASN A 121 14.35 0.29 -2.81
CA ASN A 121 15.67 -0.21 -2.41
C ASN A 121 16.10 -1.42 -3.24
N LEU A 122 15.16 -2.31 -3.57
CA LEU A 122 15.41 -3.48 -4.41
C LEU A 122 15.75 -3.10 -5.85
N TRP A 123 15.11 -2.06 -6.39
CA TRP A 123 15.27 -1.65 -7.80
C TRP A 123 16.44 -0.69 -8.02
N LYS A 124 16.79 0.14 -7.04
CA LYS A 124 17.86 1.16 -7.14
C LYS A 124 19.20 0.65 -7.67
N PRO A 125 19.70 -0.56 -7.34
CA PRO A 125 20.98 -1.04 -7.88
C PRO A 125 20.99 -1.25 -9.40
N VAL A 126 19.83 -1.60 -9.98
CA VAL A 126 19.68 -1.92 -11.42
C VAL A 126 19.08 -0.74 -12.19
N TYR A 127 18.17 -0.01 -11.55
CA TYR A 127 17.50 1.17 -12.06
C TYR A 127 17.71 2.32 -11.06
N PRO A 128 18.83 3.05 -11.10
CA PRO A 128 19.15 4.09 -10.11
C PRO A 128 18.11 5.20 -10.02
N GLN A 129 17.37 5.44 -11.10
CA GLN A 129 16.25 6.37 -11.14
C GLN A 129 15.10 5.92 -10.21
N ALA A 130 15.09 4.68 -9.72
CA ALA A 130 14.20 4.19 -8.67
C ALA A 130 14.23 5.08 -7.42
N GLU A 131 15.36 5.70 -7.07
CA GLU A 131 15.34 6.64 -5.93
C GLU A 131 14.45 7.86 -6.20
N ASN A 132 14.36 8.31 -7.46
CA ASN A 132 13.48 9.41 -7.87
C ASN A 132 12.03 8.97 -8.10
N THR A 133 11.76 7.65 -8.05
CA THR A 133 10.41 7.11 -8.33
C THR A 133 9.37 7.44 -7.24
N ASN A 134 9.80 7.94 -6.09
CA ASN A 134 8.88 8.50 -5.10
C ASN A 134 8.45 9.95 -5.40
N ILE A 135 9.08 10.64 -6.37
CA ILE A 135 8.91 12.09 -6.63
C ILE A 135 8.18 12.35 -7.96
N ASP A 136 8.34 11.51 -8.99
CA ASP A 136 7.73 11.70 -10.31
C ASP A 136 6.55 10.76 -10.62
N GLN A 137 5.80 11.05 -11.69
CA GLN A 137 4.64 10.25 -12.12
C GLN A 137 5.03 8.83 -12.56
N ASN A 138 6.18 8.66 -13.20
CA ASN A 138 6.62 7.33 -13.66
C ASN A 138 6.92 6.41 -12.50
N GLY A 139 7.41 6.98 -11.41
CA GLY A 139 7.67 6.25 -10.21
C GLY A 139 6.44 5.87 -9.40
N ALA A 140 5.46 6.76 -9.32
CA ALA A 140 4.15 6.42 -8.77
C ALA A 140 3.48 5.30 -9.59
N ARG A 141 3.63 5.29 -10.92
CA ARG A 141 3.20 4.17 -11.78
C ARG A 141 3.96 2.88 -11.46
N LEU A 142 5.28 2.94 -11.37
CA LEU A 142 6.13 1.79 -11.04
C LEU A 142 5.70 1.14 -9.71
N LEU A 143 5.57 1.96 -8.67
CA LEU A 143 5.15 1.51 -7.34
C LEU A 143 3.75 0.88 -7.39
N GLY A 144 2.79 1.50 -8.09
CA GLY A 144 1.47 0.93 -8.27
C GLY A 144 1.47 -0.41 -9.03
N THR A 145 2.28 -0.51 -10.09
CA THR A 145 2.44 -1.75 -10.87
C THR A 145 3.06 -2.86 -10.05
N LEU A 146 4.15 -2.59 -9.32
CA LEU A 146 4.82 -3.60 -8.49
C LEU A 146 4.06 -3.94 -7.22
N TYR A 147 3.25 -3.00 -6.70
CA TYR A 147 2.31 -3.33 -5.64
C TYR A 147 1.30 -4.40 -6.10
N SER A 148 0.84 -4.39 -7.37
CA SER A 148 0.02 -5.49 -7.91
C SER A 148 0.75 -6.78 -8.24
N LEU A 149 1.96 -6.68 -8.78
CA LEU A 149 2.66 -7.85 -9.33
C LEU A 149 3.58 -8.53 -8.30
N GLU A 150 3.61 -8.03 -7.07
CA GLU A 150 4.65 -8.30 -6.07
C GLU A 150 5.95 -7.55 -6.44
N ALA A 151 6.88 -7.40 -5.48
CA ALA A 151 7.98 -6.42 -5.56
C ALA A 151 8.89 -6.53 -6.80
N THR A 152 8.81 -7.67 -7.49
CA THR A 152 9.34 -7.90 -8.83
C THR A 152 8.28 -8.59 -9.69
N GLY A 153 8.29 -8.34 -11.00
CA GLY A 153 7.54 -9.20 -11.93
C GLY A 153 8.16 -10.59 -12.05
N THR A 154 7.59 -11.44 -12.92
CA THR A 154 8.00 -12.83 -13.15
C THR A 154 9.51 -13.01 -13.44
N TRP A 155 10.15 -11.99 -14.01
CA TRP A 155 11.55 -12.04 -14.46
C TRP A 155 12.52 -11.27 -13.55
N GLY A 156 12.09 -10.88 -12.34
CA GLY A 156 12.92 -10.11 -11.41
C GLY A 156 12.90 -8.60 -11.71
N VAL A 157 13.96 -7.92 -11.26
CA VAL A 157 14.16 -6.47 -11.47
C VAL A 157 14.54 -6.21 -12.93
N ASN A 158 13.88 -5.25 -13.56
CA ASN A 158 14.10 -4.86 -14.95
C ASN A 158 14.70 -3.44 -15.00
N ASP A 159 15.71 -3.22 -15.83
CA ASP A 159 16.35 -1.91 -16.01
C ASP A 159 15.47 -0.92 -16.79
N ASN A 160 14.42 -1.39 -17.47
CA ASN A 160 13.43 -0.58 -18.16
C ASN A 160 11.99 -1.08 -17.86
N PRO A 161 11.41 -0.70 -16.71
CA PRO A 161 10.09 -1.17 -16.32
C PRO A 161 8.97 -0.67 -17.24
N ILE A 162 7.95 -1.51 -17.43
CA ILE A 162 6.71 -1.15 -18.12
C ILE A 162 5.59 -1.06 -17.08
N PHE A 163 4.83 0.04 -17.13
CA PHE A 163 3.72 0.28 -16.23
C PHE A 163 2.42 -0.35 -16.73
N ASN A 164 1.56 -0.75 -15.80
CA ASN A 164 0.23 -1.28 -16.09
C ASN A 164 -0.88 -0.29 -15.70
N ASP A 165 -2.12 -0.64 -16.05
CA ASP A 165 -3.32 0.17 -15.77
C ASP A 165 -3.47 0.52 -14.28
N ARG A 166 -2.95 -0.32 -13.38
CA ARG A 166 -2.97 -0.05 -11.93
C ARG A 166 -2.06 1.12 -11.57
N GLY A 167 -0.84 1.12 -12.10
CA GLY A 167 0.09 2.24 -11.96
C GLY A 167 -0.52 3.55 -12.47
N GLU A 168 -1.17 3.50 -13.63
CA GLU A 168 -1.86 4.67 -14.21
C GLU A 168 -3.03 5.15 -13.35
N GLY A 169 -3.83 4.22 -12.82
CA GLY A 169 -4.95 4.54 -11.93
C GLY A 169 -4.51 5.28 -10.67
N ILE A 170 -3.42 4.81 -10.05
CA ILE A 170 -2.86 5.46 -8.84
C ILE A 170 -2.43 6.89 -9.15
N VAL A 171 -1.66 7.12 -10.23
CA VAL A 171 -1.24 8.47 -10.62
C VAL A 171 -2.42 9.38 -10.91
N SER A 172 -3.41 8.87 -11.63
CA SER A 172 -4.63 9.63 -11.96
C SER A 172 -5.40 10.05 -10.70
N SER A 173 -5.29 9.28 -9.62
CA SER A 173 -5.94 9.58 -8.33
C SER A 173 -5.16 10.58 -7.46
N MET A 174 -3.84 10.75 -7.65
CA MET A 174 -2.98 11.55 -6.77
C MET A 174 -3.46 12.99 -6.54
N PRO A 175 -3.93 13.75 -7.56
CA PRO A 175 -4.47 15.09 -7.33
C PRO A 175 -5.67 15.11 -6.39
N LYS A 176 -6.52 14.07 -6.45
CA LYS A 176 -7.66 13.91 -5.56
C LYS A 176 -7.21 13.50 -4.16
N ILE A 177 -6.26 12.58 -4.05
CA ILE A 177 -5.66 12.19 -2.77
C ILE A 177 -5.08 13.41 -2.06
N ARG A 178 -4.32 14.26 -2.77
CA ARG A 178 -3.79 15.51 -2.21
C ARG A 178 -4.86 16.38 -1.57
N GLN A 179 -6.05 16.48 -2.17
CA GLN A 179 -7.17 17.22 -1.59
C GLN A 179 -7.75 16.52 -0.36
N LEU A 180 -7.82 15.18 -0.36
CA LEU A 180 -8.41 14.40 0.71
C LEU A 180 -7.52 14.32 1.96
N ILE A 181 -6.21 14.43 1.79
CA ILE A 181 -5.25 14.34 2.91
C ILE A 181 -4.78 15.70 3.43
N GLN A 182 -5.37 16.79 2.95
CA GLN A 182 -5.17 18.12 3.54
C GLN A 182 -5.89 18.23 4.90
N ASP A 183 -5.31 19.03 5.79
CA ASP A 183 -5.89 19.37 7.10
C ASP A 183 -7.03 20.39 6.98
#